data_AF-A0A535KA14-F1
#
_entry.id   AF-A0A535KA14-F1
#
_cell.length_a   1.000
_cell.length_b   1.000
_cell.length_c   1.000
_cell.angle_alpha   90.00
_cell.angle_beta   90.00
_cell.angle_gamma   90.00
#
_symmetry.space_group_name_H-M   'P 1'
#
loop_
_entity.id
_entity.type
_entity.pdbx_description
1 polymer ?
#
loop_
_entity_poly.entity_id
_entity_poly.type
_entity_poly.pdbx_seq_one_letter_code
_entity_poly.pdbx_strand_id
1 'polypeptide(L)'
;MVRKAVWISALGCGLALITSSIALAAVTPVLISGPSPYAACSQFDNSLTGRTYLNAEVEPQVAVHGSNAISLWHQDRKSNGGAHGIGVGQSTDGGATWTETTIALDACSPDTQPALSNMFRASDPWVSFGRDGIAYASALSFNISVPNNANAVVAARSTDGGANWDHIQPIPGAIFQTANMSTDKNSTTADPTKNKTAYTVWDTLLLATDNPDDNPHTQAYTGPAYFSKTTDGGKSWSPAQVIINTGNRQQTIGNIIVVDPRDDTLYDF
;
A
#
# COMPACT_ATOMS: atom_id res chain seq x y z
N MET A 1 13.82 82.77 19.42
CA MET A 1 13.04 81.56 19.79
C MET A 1 11.76 81.55 18.96
N VAL A 2 11.71 80.74 17.90
CA VAL A 2 10.51 80.56 17.07
C VAL A 2 10.37 79.05 16.86
N ARG A 3 9.42 78.42 17.55
CA ARG A 3 9.12 76.99 17.39
C ARG A 3 8.08 76.83 16.28
N LYS A 4 8.46 76.17 15.19
CA LYS A 4 7.55 75.74 14.11
C LYS A 4 6.86 74.44 14.57
N ALA A 5 5.54 74.42 14.59
CA ALA A 5 4.74 73.21 14.80
C ALA A 5 4.55 72.51 13.45
N VAL A 6 4.98 71.25 13.36
CA VAL A 6 4.75 70.37 12.22
C VAL A 6 3.44 69.63 12.45
N TRP A 7 2.49 69.79 11.54
CA TRP A 7 1.27 68.98 11.48
C TRP A 7 1.55 67.74 10.64
N ILE A 8 1.44 66.56 11.24
CA ILE A 8 1.53 65.28 10.53
C ILE A 8 0.11 64.89 10.12
N SER A 9 -0.16 64.96 8.82
CA SER A 9 -1.35 64.39 8.20
C SER A 9 -1.20 62.87 8.16
N ALA A 10 -1.93 62.15 9.01
CA ALA A 10 -2.02 60.69 8.92
C ALA A 10 -2.89 60.32 7.71
N LEU A 11 -2.27 59.91 6.60
CA LEU A 11 -2.96 59.22 5.52
C LEU A 11 -3.34 57.82 6.00
N GLY A 12 -4.63 57.61 6.28
CA GLY A 12 -5.21 56.29 6.51
C GLY A 12 -5.26 55.51 5.20
N CYS A 13 -4.21 54.75 4.89
CA CYS A 13 -4.29 53.67 3.91
C CYS A 13 -5.15 52.54 4.50
N GLY A 14 -6.43 52.51 4.15
CA GLY A 14 -7.28 51.35 4.39
C GLY A 14 -6.75 50.17 3.57
N LEU A 15 -6.06 49.24 4.22
CA LEU A 15 -5.75 47.93 3.66
C LEU A 15 -7.09 47.18 3.50
N ALA A 16 -7.61 47.12 2.27
CA ALA A 16 -8.66 46.18 1.94
C ALA A 16 -8.04 44.77 1.97
N LEU A 17 -8.17 44.07 3.09
CA LEU A 17 -7.96 42.63 3.18
C LEU A 17 -9.02 41.96 2.30
N ILE A 18 -8.67 41.68 1.05
CA ILE A 18 -9.42 40.73 0.22
C ILE A 18 -9.16 39.36 0.83
N THR A 19 -10.02 38.94 1.75
CA THR A 19 -10.07 37.53 2.17
C THR A 19 -10.60 36.74 0.98
N SER A 20 -9.71 36.10 0.23
CA SER A 20 -10.10 35.01 -0.65
C SER A 20 -10.64 33.89 0.23
N SER A 21 -11.95 33.90 0.46
CA SER A 21 -12.66 32.76 0.99
C SER A 21 -12.61 31.69 -0.10
N ILE A 22 -11.63 30.79 -0.01
CA ILE A 22 -11.76 29.50 -0.68
C ILE A 22 -12.97 28.86 -0.01
N ALA A 23 -14.13 28.92 -0.68
CA ALA A 23 -15.25 28.09 -0.31
C ALA A 23 -14.77 26.65 -0.51
N LEU A 24 -14.26 26.04 0.56
CA LEU A 24 -14.24 24.59 0.68
C LEU A 24 -15.70 24.19 0.58
N ALA A 25 -16.12 23.74 -0.61
CA ALA A 25 -17.40 23.07 -0.73
C ALA A 25 -17.42 22.01 0.37
N ALA A 26 -18.44 22.03 1.23
CA ALA A 26 -18.62 20.98 2.20
C ALA A 26 -18.84 19.69 1.41
N VAL A 27 -17.78 18.90 1.25
CA VAL A 27 -17.88 17.60 0.61
C VAL A 27 -18.46 16.67 1.66
N THR A 28 -19.70 16.24 1.45
CA THR A 28 -20.29 15.18 2.27
C THR A 28 -19.44 13.93 2.10
N PRO A 29 -18.92 13.32 3.19
CA PRO A 29 -18.23 12.05 3.07
C PRO A 29 -19.11 11.03 2.36
N VAL A 30 -18.54 10.35 1.36
CA VAL A 30 -19.19 9.26 0.64
C VAL A 30 -18.70 7.95 1.24
N LEU A 31 -19.62 7.06 1.59
CA LEU A 31 -19.27 5.69 1.94
C LEU A 31 -18.90 4.94 0.65
N ILE A 32 -17.65 4.47 0.59
CA ILE A 32 -17.11 3.76 -0.57
C ILE A 32 -17.35 2.25 -0.46
N SER A 33 -17.19 1.69 0.75
CA SER A 33 -17.34 0.27 1.00
C SER A 33 -18.80 -0.15 1.15
N GLY A 34 -19.13 -1.30 0.59
CA GLY A 34 -20.42 -1.96 0.66
C GLY A 34 -20.34 -3.28 1.42
N PRO A 35 -21.32 -4.18 1.22
CA PRO A 35 -21.23 -5.54 1.73
C PRO A 35 -20.02 -6.28 1.17
N SER A 36 -19.35 -7.07 2.01
CA SER A 36 -18.13 -7.77 1.65
C SER A 36 -18.23 -8.54 0.33
N PRO A 37 -17.35 -8.24 -0.65
CA PRO A 37 -17.21 -9.07 -1.86
C PRO A 37 -16.54 -10.43 -1.57
N TYR A 38 -15.99 -10.64 -0.37
CA TYR A 38 -15.28 -11.85 0.03
C TYR A 38 -16.15 -12.81 0.85
N ALA A 39 -17.48 -12.79 0.68
CA ALA A 39 -18.38 -13.70 1.41
C ALA A 39 -17.99 -15.19 1.25
N ALA A 40 -17.42 -15.58 0.09
CA ALA A 40 -16.92 -16.92 -0.15
C ALA A 40 -15.72 -17.31 0.74
N CYS A 41 -14.93 -16.36 1.25
CA CYS A 41 -13.83 -16.64 2.20
C CYS A 41 -14.33 -17.26 3.50
N SER A 42 -15.58 -17.01 3.89
CA SER A 42 -16.12 -17.48 5.18
C SER A 42 -16.04 -19.01 5.34
N GLN A 43 -15.93 -19.76 4.24
CA GLN A 43 -15.69 -21.21 4.26
C GLN A 43 -14.39 -21.59 5.00
N PHE A 44 -13.40 -20.70 5.05
CA PHE A 44 -12.10 -20.92 5.70
C PHE A 44 -12.05 -20.41 7.16
N ASP A 45 -13.06 -19.68 7.63
CA ASP A 45 -13.01 -19.00 8.92
C ASP A 45 -12.91 -19.97 10.10
N ASN A 46 -13.56 -21.13 10.03
CA ASN A 46 -13.48 -22.13 11.08
C ASN A 46 -12.17 -22.95 11.04
N SER A 47 -11.45 -22.94 9.91
CA SER A 47 -10.18 -23.65 9.75
C SER A 47 -8.95 -22.80 10.10
N LEU A 48 -9.11 -21.48 10.21
CA LEU A 48 -8.03 -20.53 10.47
C LEU A 48 -8.20 -19.91 11.85
N THR A 49 -7.10 -19.55 12.50
CA THR A 49 -7.17 -18.90 13.82
C THR A 49 -7.67 -17.46 13.71
N GLY A 50 -8.20 -16.90 14.79
CA GLY A 50 -8.67 -15.51 14.84
C GLY A 50 -10.10 -15.33 14.35
N ARG A 51 -10.75 -14.28 14.87
CA ARG A 51 -12.15 -13.96 14.54
C ARG A 51 -12.22 -13.01 13.35
N THR A 52 -13.07 -13.33 12.39
CA THR A 52 -13.45 -12.42 11.30
C THR A 52 -14.48 -11.40 11.77
N TYR A 53 -14.25 -10.13 11.45
CA TYR A 53 -15.23 -9.07 11.54
C TYR A 53 -15.70 -8.72 10.13
N LEU A 54 -16.83 -9.29 9.71
CA LEU A 54 -17.42 -9.04 8.39
C LEU A 54 -17.78 -7.55 8.23
N ASN A 55 -17.51 -6.97 7.07
CA ASN A 55 -17.71 -5.54 6.76
C ASN A 55 -16.95 -4.61 7.75
N ALA A 56 -15.73 -5.01 8.11
CA ALA A 56 -14.83 -4.19 8.91
C ALA A 56 -13.65 -3.76 8.05
N GLU A 57 -13.71 -2.52 7.57
CA GLU A 57 -12.69 -1.92 6.73
C GLU A 57 -11.64 -1.15 7.55
N VAL A 58 -10.36 -1.42 7.31
CA VAL A 58 -9.23 -0.74 7.96
C VAL A 58 -8.06 -0.54 6.99
N GLU A 59 -7.06 0.22 7.41
CA GLU A 59 -5.84 0.51 6.63
C GLU A 59 -6.13 1.02 5.21
N PRO A 60 -6.89 2.11 5.08
CA PRO A 60 -7.21 2.65 3.77
C PRO A 60 -5.98 3.27 3.12
N GLN A 61 -5.88 3.11 1.81
CA GLN A 61 -4.92 3.78 0.97
C GLN A 61 -5.65 4.36 -0.26
N VAL A 62 -5.16 5.47 -0.81
CA VAL A 62 -5.80 6.15 -1.93
C VAL A 62 -4.77 6.75 -2.89
N ALA A 63 -5.04 6.67 -4.19
CA ALA A 63 -4.31 7.39 -5.23
C ALA A 63 -5.27 8.03 -6.22
N VAL A 64 -4.83 9.14 -6.83
CA VAL A 64 -5.62 9.93 -7.78
C VAL A 64 -4.82 10.21 -9.05
N HIS A 65 -5.48 10.20 -10.20
CA HIS A 65 -4.91 10.60 -11.49
C HIS A 65 -5.98 11.19 -12.41
N GLY A 66 -5.95 12.51 -12.60
CA GLY A 66 -7.02 13.22 -13.31
C GLY A 66 -8.34 13.13 -12.53
N SER A 67 -9.41 12.67 -13.18
CA SER A 67 -10.69 12.38 -12.53
C SER A 67 -10.79 10.96 -11.95
N ASN A 68 -9.78 10.11 -12.19
CA ASN A 68 -9.75 8.77 -11.64
C ASN A 68 -9.22 8.79 -10.20
N ALA A 69 -9.87 8.03 -9.32
CA ALA A 69 -9.39 7.76 -7.98
C ALA A 69 -9.55 6.27 -7.67
N ILE A 70 -8.55 5.70 -6.99
CA ILE A 70 -8.59 4.33 -6.48
C ILE A 70 -8.38 4.40 -4.99
N SER A 71 -9.26 3.76 -4.22
CA SER A 71 -9.06 3.50 -2.80
C SER A 71 -8.95 2.00 -2.57
N LEU A 72 -8.01 1.60 -1.72
CA LEU A 72 -7.83 0.22 -1.28
C LEU A 72 -8.00 0.14 0.23
N TRP A 73 -8.47 -0.99 0.76
CA TRP A 73 -8.60 -1.23 2.20
C TRP A 73 -8.57 -2.72 2.53
N HIS A 74 -8.30 -3.07 3.78
CA HIS A 74 -8.56 -4.41 4.31
C HIS A 74 -10.05 -4.68 4.30
N GLN A 75 -10.52 -5.70 3.60
CA GLN A 75 -11.92 -6.13 3.66
C GLN A 75 -12.08 -7.31 4.62
N ASP A 76 -13.00 -7.17 5.58
CA ASP A 76 -13.28 -8.15 6.64
C ASP A 76 -12.08 -8.43 7.55
N ARG A 77 -11.73 -7.43 8.37
CA ARG A 77 -10.59 -7.51 9.30
C ARG A 77 -10.64 -8.76 10.18
N LYS A 78 -9.49 -9.43 10.34
CA LYS A 78 -9.30 -10.53 11.31
C LYS A 78 -8.64 -10.05 12.59
N SER A 79 -9.08 -10.60 13.72
CA SER A 79 -8.67 -10.16 15.07
C SER A 79 -7.17 -10.34 15.37
N ASN A 80 -6.47 -11.16 14.58
CA ASN A 80 -5.06 -11.50 14.75
C ASN A 80 -4.23 -11.22 13.49
N GLY A 81 -4.63 -10.26 12.65
CA GLY A 81 -3.84 -9.80 11.51
C GLY A 81 -4.45 -10.12 10.14
N GLY A 82 -4.22 -9.24 9.17
CA GLY A 82 -4.82 -9.30 7.84
C GLY A 82 -6.35 -9.24 7.82
N ALA A 83 -6.88 -9.48 6.63
CA ALA A 83 -8.30 -9.46 6.32
C ALA A 83 -8.62 -10.63 5.38
N HIS A 84 -9.89 -10.79 4.98
CA HIS A 84 -10.23 -11.74 3.93
C HIS A 84 -9.54 -11.42 2.61
N GLY A 85 -9.44 -10.14 2.28
CA GLY A 85 -8.79 -9.66 1.06
C GLY A 85 -8.64 -8.14 1.07
N ILE A 86 -8.36 -7.58 -0.10
CA ILE A 86 -8.26 -6.13 -0.31
C ILE A 86 -9.45 -5.65 -1.13
N GLY A 87 -10.31 -4.85 -0.51
CA GLY A 87 -11.37 -4.14 -1.21
C GLY A 87 -10.80 -3.03 -2.09
N VAL A 88 -11.42 -2.80 -3.24
CA VAL A 88 -11.05 -1.74 -4.18
C VAL A 88 -12.28 -0.89 -4.44
N GLY A 89 -12.17 0.41 -4.23
CA GLY A 89 -13.12 1.40 -4.71
C GLY A 89 -12.50 2.15 -5.86
N GLN A 90 -13.19 2.25 -6.99
CA GLN A 90 -12.78 3.10 -8.11
C GLN A 90 -13.79 4.21 -8.37
N SER A 91 -13.29 5.38 -8.75
CA SER A 91 -14.08 6.52 -9.21
C SER A 91 -13.48 7.06 -10.49
N THR A 92 -14.32 7.53 -11.41
CA THR A 92 -13.91 8.17 -12.67
C THR A 92 -14.39 9.62 -12.80
N ASP A 93 -15.10 10.12 -11.79
CA ASP A 93 -15.76 11.43 -11.75
C ASP A 93 -15.24 12.33 -10.62
N GLY A 94 -13.97 12.13 -10.23
CA GLY A 94 -13.31 12.94 -9.20
C GLY A 94 -13.74 12.58 -7.77
N GLY A 95 -14.20 11.35 -7.55
CA GLY A 95 -14.63 10.86 -6.24
C GLY A 95 -16.10 11.12 -5.91
N ALA A 96 -16.92 11.56 -6.87
CA ALA A 96 -18.33 11.83 -6.65
C ALA A 96 -19.16 10.54 -6.59
N THR A 97 -18.82 9.54 -7.40
CA THR A 97 -19.39 8.19 -7.34
C THR A 97 -18.28 7.14 -7.33
N TRP A 98 -18.57 5.99 -6.71
CA TRP A 98 -17.63 4.89 -6.52
C TRP A 98 -18.25 3.56 -6.94
N THR A 99 -17.43 2.68 -7.51
CA THR A 99 -17.76 1.29 -7.81
C THR A 99 -16.74 0.37 -7.15
N GLU A 100 -17.23 -0.67 -6.49
CA GLU A 100 -16.37 -1.64 -5.81
C GLU A 100 -15.93 -2.78 -6.73
N THR A 101 -14.70 -3.25 -6.51
CA THR A 101 -14.11 -4.46 -7.11
C THR A 101 -13.07 -5.04 -6.12
N THR A 102 -12.30 -6.03 -6.56
CA THR A 102 -11.31 -6.73 -5.74
C THR A 102 -10.02 -7.01 -6.51
N ILE A 103 -8.94 -7.27 -5.79
CA ILE A 103 -7.71 -7.87 -6.34
C ILE A 103 -7.64 -9.33 -5.90
N ALA A 104 -7.39 -10.26 -6.83
CA ALA A 104 -7.32 -11.70 -6.57
C ALA A 104 -6.00 -12.10 -5.86
N LEU A 105 -5.89 -11.76 -4.58
CA LEU A 105 -4.69 -11.93 -3.77
C LEU A 105 -4.64 -13.24 -2.98
N ASP A 106 -5.75 -13.95 -2.86
CA ASP A 106 -5.93 -15.08 -1.94
C ASP A 106 -6.88 -16.14 -2.51
N ALA A 107 -6.92 -17.31 -1.89
CA ALA A 107 -7.68 -18.48 -2.34
C ALA A 107 -9.22 -18.27 -2.37
N CYS A 108 -9.74 -17.12 -1.93
CA CYS A 108 -11.16 -16.85 -1.96
C CYS A 108 -11.66 -16.29 -3.29
N SER A 109 -10.75 -15.86 -4.17
CA SER A 109 -11.09 -15.47 -5.54
C SER A 109 -10.89 -16.64 -6.51
N PRO A 110 -11.83 -16.90 -7.44
CA PRO A 110 -11.65 -17.90 -8.49
C PRO A 110 -10.54 -17.53 -9.48
N ASP A 111 -10.17 -16.25 -9.58
CA ASP A 111 -9.15 -15.73 -10.51
C ASP A 111 -7.74 -15.75 -9.91
N THR A 112 -7.60 -16.30 -8.70
CA THR A 112 -6.32 -16.34 -7.98
C THR A 112 -5.31 -17.21 -8.69
N GLN A 113 -4.11 -16.65 -8.86
CA GLN A 113 -3.02 -17.32 -9.54
C GLN A 113 -2.52 -18.53 -8.73
N PRO A 114 -1.99 -19.59 -9.37
CA PRO A 114 -1.53 -20.80 -8.68
C PRO A 114 -0.54 -20.54 -7.54
N ALA A 115 0.34 -19.55 -7.69
CA ALA A 115 1.33 -19.18 -6.67
C ALA A 115 0.72 -18.62 -5.37
N LEU A 116 -0.54 -18.17 -5.41
CA LEU A 116 -1.28 -17.59 -4.29
C LEU A 116 -2.45 -18.48 -3.82
N SER A 117 -2.62 -19.65 -4.45
CA SER A 117 -3.76 -20.55 -4.21
C SER A 117 -3.82 -21.14 -2.80
N ASN A 118 -2.75 -21.04 -2.02
CA ASN A 118 -2.67 -21.45 -0.62
C ASN A 118 -2.62 -20.27 0.37
N MET A 119 -2.90 -19.05 -0.09
CA MET A 119 -2.98 -17.86 0.75
C MET A 119 -4.43 -17.58 1.12
N PHE A 120 -4.69 -17.13 2.34
CA PHE A 120 -6.06 -16.98 2.85
C PHE A 120 -6.31 -15.62 3.52
N ARG A 121 -5.32 -14.73 3.44
CA ARG A 121 -5.36 -13.38 3.98
C ARG A 121 -4.61 -12.43 3.10
N ALA A 122 -5.07 -11.19 3.09
CA ALA A 122 -4.32 -10.06 2.56
C ALA A 122 -4.15 -8.95 3.60
N SER A 123 -3.14 -8.09 3.41
CA SER A 123 -2.88 -6.93 4.26
C SER A 123 -2.12 -5.85 3.47
N ASP A 124 -1.93 -4.70 4.12
CA ASP A 124 -1.04 -3.60 3.71
C ASP A 124 -1.21 -3.17 2.25
N PRO A 125 -2.43 -2.82 1.81
CA PRO A 125 -2.65 -2.40 0.44
C PRO A 125 -2.02 -1.03 0.18
N TRP A 126 -1.43 -0.88 -0.99
CA TRP A 126 -0.88 0.38 -1.47
C TRP A 126 -1.09 0.52 -2.97
N VAL A 127 -1.63 1.65 -3.45
CA VAL A 127 -1.76 1.99 -4.88
C VAL A 127 -1.04 3.30 -5.21
N SER A 128 -0.47 3.38 -6.41
CA SER A 128 0.11 4.59 -6.97
C SER A 128 -0.16 4.68 -8.47
N PHE A 129 -0.39 5.89 -8.98
CA PHE A 129 -0.60 6.14 -10.40
C PHE A 129 0.67 6.67 -11.07
N GLY A 130 1.05 6.04 -12.18
CA GLY A 130 2.00 6.62 -13.11
C GLY A 130 1.36 7.76 -13.91
N ARG A 131 2.18 8.66 -14.46
CA ARG A 131 1.72 9.73 -15.37
C ARG A 131 1.07 9.19 -16.64
N ASP A 132 1.36 7.96 -17.01
CA ASP A 132 0.73 7.24 -18.11
C ASP A 132 -0.65 6.67 -17.77
N GLY A 133 -1.15 6.91 -16.55
CA GLY A 133 -2.45 6.46 -16.07
C GLY A 133 -2.50 5.00 -15.62
N ILE A 134 -1.37 4.29 -15.65
CA ILE A 134 -1.28 2.94 -15.09
C ILE A 134 -1.31 3.04 -13.56
N ALA A 135 -2.23 2.34 -12.91
CA ALA A 135 -2.21 2.14 -11.47
C ALA A 135 -1.36 0.91 -11.13
N TYR A 136 -0.46 1.04 -10.17
CA TYR A 136 0.34 -0.05 -9.63
C TYR A 136 -0.09 -0.26 -8.18
N ALA A 137 -0.41 -1.49 -7.82
CA ALA A 137 -0.72 -1.85 -6.45
C ALA A 137 0.28 -2.87 -5.89
N SER A 138 0.54 -2.78 -4.59
CA SER A 138 1.11 -3.87 -3.81
C SER A 138 0.23 -4.19 -2.60
N ALA A 139 0.31 -5.43 -2.15
CA ALA A 139 -0.29 -5.91 -0.92
C ALA A 139 0.47 -7.13 -0.41
N LEU A 140 0.31 -7.45 0.86
CA LEU A 140 0.71 -8.74 1.40
C LEU A 140 -0.36 -9.78 1.08
N SER A 141 0.09 -11.00 0.76
CA SER A 141 -0.75 -12.18 0.68
C SER A 141 -0.12 -13.29 1.51
N PHE A 142 -0.89 -13.91 2.40
CA PHE A 142 -0.32 -14.84 3.37
C PHE A 142 -1.28 -15.91 3.89
N ASN A 143 -0.67 -16.96 4.41
CA ASN A 143 -1.27 -18.08 5.09
C ASN A 143 -0.73 -18.11 6.54
N ILE A 144 -1.62 -18.33 7.49
CA ILE A 144 -1.29 -18.43 8.92
C ILE A 144 -1.46 -19.85 9.47
N SER A 145 -1.66 -20.83 8.59
CA SER A 145 -1.90 -22.22 8.95
C SER A 145 -0.59 -22.89 9.34
N VAL A 146 -0.52 -23.47 10.53
CA VAL A 146 0.67 -24.21 10.96
C VAL A 146 0.72 -25.58 10.25
N PRO A 147 1.89 -26.04 9.76
CA PRO A 147 3.23 -25.43 9.90
C PRO A 147 3.58 -24.40 8.79
N ASN A 148 2.70 -24.17 7.83
CA ASN A 148 2.95 -23.40 6.62
C ASN A 148 2.53 -21.92 6.78
N ASN A 149 3.42 -21.09 7.30
CA ASN A 149 3.22 -19.64 7.37
C ASN A 149 3.71 -18.94 6.08
N ALA A 150 3.14 -19.36 4.95
CA ALA A 150 3.52 -18.81 3.66
C ALA A 150 3.12 -17.32 3.59
N ASN A 151 3.95 -16.50 2.97
CA ASN A 151 3.68 -15.07 2.80
C ASN A 151 4.40 -14.54 1.57
N ALA A 152 3.83 -13.50 0.98
CA ALA A 152 4.41 -12.83 -0.17
C ALA A 152 4.06 -11.34 -0.21
N VAL A 153 4.96 -10.57 -0.82
CA VAL A 153 4.60 -9.27 -1.39
C VAL A 153 4.12 -9.49 -2.82
N VAL A 154 2.88 -9.11 -3.08
CA VAL A 154 2.22 -9.27 -4.37
C VAL A 154 2.08 -7.92 -5.03
N ALA A 155 2.40 -7.85 -6.32
CA ALA A 155 2.15 -6.68 -7.14
C ALA A 155 1.02 -6.96 -8.13
N ALA A 156 0.25 -5.93 -8.46
CA ALA A 156 -0.78 -5.94 -9.48
C ALA A 156 -0.80 -4.61 -10.22
N ARG A 157 -1.46 -4.54 -11.38
CA ARG A 157 -1.69 -3.27 -12.06
C ARG A 157 -3.11 -3.16 -12.60
N SER A 158 -3.52 -1.93 -12.86
CA SER A 158 -4.70 -1.61 -13.65
C SER A 158 -4.34 -0.57 -14.73
N THR A 159 -4.91 -0.75 -15.92
CA THR A 159 -4.77 0.17 -17.06
C THR A 159 -6.08 0.88 -17.42
N ASP A 160 -7.13 0.69 -16.60
CA ASP A 160 -8.50 1.15 -16.83
C ASP A 160 -9.09 1.87 -15.61
N GLY A 161 -8.24 2.55 -14.84
CA GLY A 161 -8.68 3.39 -13.72
C GLY A 161 -9.05 2.63 -12.45
N GLY A 162 -8.67 1.35 -12.35
CA GLY A 162 -8.93 0.49 -11.20
C GLY A 162 -10.12 -0.46 -11.39
N ALA A 163 -10.75 -0.48 -12.57
CA ALA A 163 -11.89 -1.33 -12.85
C ALA A 163 -11.50 -2.81 -12.91
N ASN A 164 -10.37 -3.12 -13.56
CA ASN A 164 -9.81 -4.46 -13.65
C ASN A 164 -8.33 -4.47 -13.25
N TRP A 165 -7.91 -5.58 -12.64
CA TRP A 165 -6.53 -5.81 -12.21
C TRP A 165 -5.94 -7.01 -12.93
N ASP A 166 -4.78 -6.83 -13.55
CA ASP A 166 -4.03 -7.88 -14.24
C ASP A 166 -2.58 -7.98 -13.73
N HIS A 167 -1.83 -8.97 -14.22
CA HIS A 167 -0.44 -9.26 -13.82
C HIS A 167 -0.25 -9.35 -12.29
N ILE A 168 -1.27 -9.88 -11.60
CA ILE A 168 -1.25 -10.14 -10.16
C ILE A 168 -0.22 -11.26 -9.91
N GLN A 169 0.91 -10.93 -9.29
CA GLN A 169 2.02 -11.86 -9.13
C GLN A 169 2.83 -11.58 -7.87
N PRO A 170 3.34 -12.61 -7.16
CA PRO A 170 4.37 -12.41 -6.16
C PRO A 170 5.61 -11.77 -6.78
N ILE A 171 6.22 -10.81 -6.10
CA ILE A 171 7.51 -10.25 -6.52
C ILE A 171 8.58 -11.36 -6.40
N PRO A 172 9.43 -11.59 -7.42
CA PRO A 172 10.45 -12.65 -7.35
C PRO A 172 11.40 -12.43 -6.16
N GLY A 173 11.57 -13.46 -5.32
CA GLY A 173 12.36 -13.37 -4.09
C GLY A 173 11.63 -12.79 -2.87
N ALA A 174 10.34 -12.47 -3.02
CA ALA A 174 9.46 -11.99 -1.95
C ALA A 174 8.29 -12.95 -1.71
N ILE A 175 8.50 -14.26 -1.90
CA ILE A 175 7.53 -15.31 -1.60
C ILE A 175 8.21 -16.41 -0.79
N PHE A 176 7.62 -16.73 0.36
CA PHE A 176 8.16 -17.67 1.32
C PHE A 176 7.09 -18.71 1.65
N GLN A 177 7.51 -19.96 1.87
CA GLN A 177 6.63 -21.08 2.22
C GLN A 177 6.86 -21.55 3.67
N THR A 178 7.73 -20.86 4.41
CA THR A 178 8.22 -21.23 5.74
C THR A 178 8.06 -20.08 6.72
N ALA A 179 7.94 -20.39 8.01
CA ALA A 179 7.65 -19.42 9.07
C ALA A 179 8.83 -18.55 9.51
N ASN A 180 10.05 -18.80 9.01
CA ASN A 180 11.25 -18.07 9.39
C ASN A 180 11.42 -16.73 8.67
N MET A 181 10.55 -16.43 7.69
CA MET A 181 10.57 -15.19 6.91
C MET A 181 9.17 -14.59 6.93
N SER A 182 9.04 -13.32 7.28
CA SER A 182 7.77 -12.59 7.28
C SER A 182 7.94 -11.23 6.60
N THR A 183 7.35 -11.08 5.42
CA THR A 183 7.25 -9.79 4.72
C THR A 183 6.20 -8.91 5.40
N ASP A 184 6.49 -7.61 5.50
CA ASP A 184 5.57 -6.64 6.08
C ASP A 184 5.76 -5.24 5.45
N LYS A 185 4.77 -4.38 5.65
CA LYS A 185 4.79 -2.94 5.31
C LYS A 185 5.28 -2.62 3.89
N ASN A 186 4.70 -3.27 2.89
CA ASN A 186 4.96 -2.90 1.50
C ASN A 186 4.41 -1.51 1.17
N SER A 187 5.10 -0.80 0.29
CA SER A 187 4.62 0.41 -0.36
C SER A 187 5.03 0.44 -1.82
N THR A 188 4.18 1.00 -2.69
CA THR A 188 4.45 1.12 -4.14
C THR A 188 4.42 2.56 -4.60
N THR A 189 5.46 2.98 -5.30
CA THR A 189 5.57 4.33 -5.89
C THR A 189 5.74 4.22 -7.39
N ALA A 190 4.80 4.77 -8.15
CA ALA A 190 4.96 4.97 -9.58
C ALA A 190 5.93 6.14 -9.82
N ASP A 191 6.81 5.99 -10.81
CA ASP A 191 7.77 7.03 -11.15
C ASP A 191 7.06 8.20 -11.86
N PRO A 192 7.17 9.45 -11.36
CA PRO A 192 6.48 10.60 -11.94
C PRO A 192 7.10 11.10 -13.24
N THR A 193 8.36 10.73 -13.55
CA THR A 193 9.10 11.16 -14.74
C THR A 193 9.20 10.05 -15.79
N LYS A 194 9.06 8.78 -15.39
CA LYS A 194 9.21 7.61 -16.28
C LYS A 194 7.92 6.81 -16.38
N ASN A 195 7.30 6.87 -17.56
CA ASN A 195 6.20 5.98 -17.90
C ASN A 195 6.60 4.51 -17.70
N LYS A 196 5.64 3.66 -17.38
CA LYS A 196 5.79 2.22 -17.20
C LYS A 196 6.76 1.80 -16.09
N THR A 197 7.15 2.74 -15.23
CA THR A 197 8.12 2.52 -14.16
C THR A 197 7.47 2.71 -12.80
N ALA A 198 7.69 1.73 -11.91
CA ALA A 198 7.26 1.79 -10.52
C ALA A 198 8.21 0.97 -9.64
N TYR A 199 8.17 1.28 -8.36
CA TYR A 199 9.02 0.71 -7.32
C TYR A 199 8.15 0.15 -6.21
N THR A 200 8.54 -0.99 -5.65
CA THR A 200 7.93 -1.54 -4.45
C THR A 200 9.04 -1.80 -3.43
N VAL A 201 8.83 -1.34 -2.21
CA VAL A 201 9.74 -1.51 -1.08
C VAL A 201 8.98 -2.13 0.09
N TRP A 202 9.65 -2.95 0.90
CA TRP A 202 9.05 -3.63 2.06
C TRP A 202 10.15 -4.06 3.04
N ASP A 203 9.79 -4.44 4.27
CA ASP A 203 10.70 -5.14 5.18
C ASP A 203 10.41 -6.64 5.22
N THR A 204 11.44 -7.45 5.47
CA THR A 204 11.25 -8.89 5.74
C THR A 204 11.93 -9.25 7.04
N LEU A 205 11.13 -9.59 8.05
CA LEU A 205 11.64 -10.13 9.29
C LEU A 205 12.16 -11.55 9.06
N LEU A 206 13.45 -11.74 9.30
CA LEU A 206 14.15 -13.01 9.24
C LEU A 206 14.37 -13.49 10.67
N LEU A 207 13.74 -14.60 11.04
CA LEU A 207 13.87 -15.22 12.35
C LEU A 207 14.98 -16.27 12.35
N ALA A 208 15.62 -16.46 13.50
CA ALA A 208 16.54 -17.58 13.72
C ALA A 208 15.88 -18.91 13.36
N THR A 209 16.66 -19.80 12.76
CA THR A 209 16.21 -21.16 12.41
C THR A 209 16.56 -22.13 13.54
N ASP A 210 15.91 -23.30 13.59
CA ASP A 210 16.28 -24.40 14.50
C ASP A 210 17.62 -25.08 14.09
N ASN A 211 18.51 -24.35 13.40
CA ASN A 211 19.85 -24.80 13.09
C ASN A 211 20.60 -25.05 14.41
N PRO A 212 21.18 -26.23 14.68
CA PRO A 212 21.94 -26.48 15.89
C PRO A 212 23.18 -25.57 16.06
N ASP A 213 23.64 -24.91 14.99
CA ASP A 213 24.66 -23.85 15.05
C ASP A 213 24.07 -22.47 15.43
N ASP A 214 22.75 -22.28 15.29
CA ASP A 214 22.00 -21.14 15.82
C ASP A 214 21.65 -21.44 17.28
N ASN A 215 22.24 -20.70 18.22
CA ASN A 215 21.93 -20.91 19.64
C ASN A 215 20.42 -20.68 19.88
N PRO A 216 19.65 -21.68 20.35
CA PRO A 216 18.19 -21.60 20.49
C PRO A 216 17.70 -20.61 21.58
N HIS A 217 18.63 -19.97 22.30
CA HIS A 217 18.36 -18.85 23.21
C HIS A 217 18.74 -17.48 22.66
N THR A 218 19.21 -17.40 21.41
CA THR A 218 19.46 -16.11 20.78
C THR A 218 18.13 -15.54 20.29
N GLN A 219 17.68 -14.43 20.87
CA GLN A 219 16.75 -13.54 20.17
C GLN A 219 17.54 -12.96 18.99
N ALA A 220 17.64 -13.71 17.91
CA ALA A 220 18.31 -13.32 16.71
C ALA A 220 17.26 -13.15 15.61
N TYR A 221 17.13 -11.91 15.17
CA TYR A 221 16.34 -11.56 14.00
C TYR A 221 17.03 -10.42 13.27
N THR A 222 16.77 -10.32 11.97
CA THR A 222 17.08 -9.13 11.18
C THR A 222 15.83 -8.72 10.41
N GLY A 223 15.74 -7.47 10.00
CA GLY A 223 14.63 -6.96 9.19
C GLY A 223 15.12 -6.00 8.12
N PRO A 224 15.89 -6.48 7.14
CA PRO A 224 16.37 -5.63 6.06
C PRO A 224 15.20 -5.06 5.23
N ALA A 225 15.44 -3.90 4.63
CA ALA A 225 14.55 -3.34 3.61
C ALA A 225 14.91 -3.93 2.25
N TYR A 226 13.88 -4.35 1.51
CA TYR A 226 13.98 -4.88 0.17
C TYR A 226 13.31 -3.96 -0.83
N PHE A 227 13.79 -4.01 -2.06
CA PHE A 227 13.34 -3.20 -3.17
C PHE A 227 13.15 -4.07 -4.42
N SER A 228 12.14 -3.73 -5.21
CA SER A 228 11.96 -4.24 -6.56
C SER A 228 11.43 -3.13 -7.48
N LYS A 229 11.69 -3.25 -8.77
CA LYS A 229 11.23 -2.30 -9.79
C LYS A 229 10.58 -3.00 -10.98
N THR A 230 9.63 -2.32 -11.59
CA THR A 230 9.14 -2.62 -12.93
C THR A 230 9.53 -1.49 -13.88
N THR A 231 9.76 -1.81 -15.15
CA THR A 231 9.98 -0.83 -16.25
C THR A 231 9.17 -1.18 -17.50
N ASP A 232 8.27 -2.16 -17.40
CA ASP A 232 7.42 -2.65 -18.49
C ASP A 232 5.92 -2.42 -18.24
N GLY A 233 5.64 -1.56 -17.26
CA GLY A 233 4.29 -1.18 -16.86
C GLY A 233 3.67 -2.22 -15.93
N GLY A 234 4.46 -2.90 -15.09
CA GLY A 234 3.98 -3.87 -14.12
C GLY A 234 3.70 -5.26 -14.71
N LYS A 235 4.18 -5.56 -15.92
CA LYS A 235 4.08 -6.93 -16.46
C LYS A 235 5.01 -7.87 -15.73
N SER A 236 6.20 -7.37 -15.38
CA SER A 236 7.18 -8.08 -14.58
C SER A 236 7.86 -7.14 -13.59
N TRP A 237 8.44 -7.73 -12.55
CA TRP A 237 9.19 -7.05 -11.51
C TRP A 237 10.59 -7.67 -11.39
N SER A 238 11.59 -6.83 -11.10
CA SER A 238 12.94 -7.32 -10.84
C SER A 238 12.95 -8.22 -9.60
N PRO A 239 13.91 -9.16 -9.48
CA PRO A 239 14.14 -9.86 -8.22
C PRO A 239 14.34 -8.87 -7.06
N ALA A 240 13.88 -9.25 -5.88
CA ALA A 240 14.06 -8.50 -4.65
C ALA A 240 15.54 -8.22 -4.37
N GLN A 241 15.86 -6.98 -4.03
CA GLN A 241 17.21 -6.52 -3.70
C GLN A 241 17.22 -5.87 -2.31
N VAL A 242 18.16 -6.26 -1.46
CA VAL A 242 18.35 -5.59 -0.16
C VAL A 242 18.94 -4.20 -0.40
N ILE A 243 18.25 -3.16 0.08
CA ILE A 243 18.71 -1.76 0.01
C ILE A 243 19.20 -1.24 1.36
N ILE A 244 18.67 -1.79 2.46
CA ILE A 244 19.15 -1.54 3.81
C ILE A 244 19.36 -2.90 4.47
N ASN A 245 20.63 -3.26 4.70
CA ASN A 245 20.94 -4.43 5.49
C ASN A 245 20.88 -4.09 6.99
N THR A 246 20.36 -4.99 7.81
CA THR A 246 20.23 -4.78 9.25
C THR A 246 21.11 -5.75 10.04
N GLY A 247 21.61 -5.27 11.18
CA GLY A 247 22.32 -6.11 12.13
C GLY A 247 21.37 -6.99 12.95
N ASN A 248 21.96 -7.84 13.79
CA ASN A 248 21.19 -8.65 14.73
C ASN A 248 20.33 -7.76 15.65
N ARG A 249 19.06 -8.14 15.83
CA ARG A 249 18.03 -7.41 16.60
C ARG A 249 17.74 -6.01 16.08
N GLN A 250 17.85 -5.82 14.77
CA GLN A 250 17.47 -4.59 14.09
C GLN A 250 16.46 -4.89 12.99
N GLN A 251 15.52 -3.96 12.78
CA GLN A 251 14.49 -4.04 11.76
C GLN A 251 14.30 -2.64 11.16
N THR A 252 14.16 -2.58 9.85
CA THR A 252 13.48 -1.46 9.18
C THR A 252 11.97 -1.68 9.26
N ILE A 253 11.16 -0.64 9.08
CA ILE A 253 9.71 -0.82 9.01
C ILE A 253 9.08 0.38 8.31
N GLY A 254 8.09 0.14 7.45
CA GLY A 254 7.32 1.23 6.84
C GLY A 254 8.10 2.06 5.81
N ASN A 255 9.06 1.43 5.13
CA ASN A 255 9.89 2.06 4.09
C ASN A 255 9.02 2.60 2.94
N ILE A 256 9.29 3.81 2.45
CA ILE A 256 8.61 4.42 1.31
C ILE A 256 9.61 5.06 0.34
N ILE A 257 9.57 4.63 -0.92
CA ILE A 257 10.38 5.24 -1.98
C ILE A 257 9.73 6.54 -2.46
N VAL A 258 10.51 7.62 -2.47
CA VAL A 258 10.16 8.91 -3.08
C VAL A 258 11.15 9.21 -4.20
N VAL A 259 10.63 9.58 -5.37
CA VAL A 259 11.44 9.93 -6.55
C VAL A 259 11.69 11.43 -6.59
N ASP A 260 12.94 11.84 -6.76
CA ASP A 260 13.28 13.22 -7.14
C ASP A 260 13.11 13.40 -8.65
N PRO A 261 12.11 14.17 -9.11
CA PRO A 261 11.86 14.33 -10.54
C PRO A 261 12.93 15.18 -11.26
N ARG A 262 13.90 15.76 -10.53
CA ARG A 262 14.94 16.63 -11.11
C ARG A 262 16.14 15.84 -11.62
N ASP A 263 16.47 14.73 -10.97
CA ASP A 263 17.66 13.93 -11.27
C ASP A 263 17.43 12.41 -11.18
N ASP A 264 16.19 11.98 -10.99
CA ASP A 264 15.77 10.59 -10.84
C ASP A 264 16.36 9.85 -9.62
N THR A 265 16.87 10.58 -8.62
CA THR A 265 17.32 9.99 -7.36
C THR A 265 16.14 9.37 -6.61
N LEU A 266 16.34 8.17 -6.07
CA LEU A 266 15.37 7.50 -5.19
C LEU A 266 15.79 7.70 -3.74
N TYR A 267 14.86 8.18 -2.92
CA TYR A 267 15.01 8.31 -1.48
C TYR A 267 14.13 7.30 -0.77
N ASP A 268 14.64 6.68 0.28
CA ASP A 268 13.90 5.80 1.17
C ASP A 268 13.62 6.54 2.49
N PHE A 269 12.37 6.48 2.97
CA PHE A 269 11.84 7.20 4.14
C PHE A 269 11.24 6.24 5.17
#